data_AF-A0A0N1MQR5-F1
#
_entry.id   AF-A0A0N1MQR5-F1
#
_cell.length_a   1.000
_cell.length_b   1.000
_cell.length_c   1.000
_cell.angle_alpha   90.00
_cell.angle_beta   90.00
_cell.angle_gamma   90.00
#
_symmetry.space_group_name_H-M   'P 1'
#
loop_
_entity.id
_entity.type
_entity.pdbx_description
1 polymer ?
#
loop_
_entity_poly.entity_id
_entity_poly.type
_entity_poly.pdbx_seq_one_letter_code
_entity_poly.pdbx_strand_id
1 'polypeptide(L)'
;MALACGGICYAFEPNKYLYAFLRDLYKGNEKLILSNQAVSNKNGKTTFYNGVNNAASEGASITRNWGGSSYEVEMLDFCEFLKDIIQKHHKISLIKIDIEGAEFDVLDSLIEQKLYENVEYIMVETHERFFENPKEKIENLKNKIAKNNIQNIFLDWI
;
A
#
# COMPACT_ATOMS: atom_id res chain seq x y z
N MET A 1 -4.03 13.80 7.49
CA MET A 1 -3.39 15.03 6.98
C MET A 1 -3.94 15.44 5.61
N ALA A 2 -4.03 14.54 4.62
CA ALA A 2 -4.55 14.87 3.27
C ALA A 2 -5.98 15.47 3.25
N LEU A 3 -6.93 14.87 3.98
CA LEU A 3 -8.32 15.35 4.02
C LEU A 3 -8.46 16.75 4.65
N ALA A 4 -7.61 17.07 5.63
CA ALA A 4 -7.63 18.38 6.30
C ALA A 4 -7.14 19.51 5.37
N CYS A 5 -6.28 19.19 4.40
CA CYS A 5 -5.79 20.12 3.38
C CYS A 5 -6.70 20.20 2.14
N GLY A 6 -7.86 19.52 2.17
CA GLY A 6 -8.84 19.55 1.09
C GLY A 6 -8.50 18.68 -0.13
N GLY A 7 -7.46 17.84 -0.06
CA GLY A 7 -7.11 16.89 -1.12
C GLY A 7 -8.05 15.68 -1.18
N ILE A 8 -8.05 15.00 -2.32
CA ILE A 8 -8.74 13.72 -2.51
C ILE A 8 -7.80 12.60 -2.04
N CYS A 9 -8.31 11.68 -1.23
CA CYS A 9 -7.57 10.56 -0.67
C CYS A 9 -8.20 9.25 -1.14
N TYR A 10 -7.41 8.45 -1.84
CA TYR A 10 -7.74 7.07 -2.15
C TYR A 10 -7.05 6.18 -1.12
N ALA A 11 -7.83 5.39 -0.38
CA ALA A 11 -7.33 4.55 0.71
C ALA A 11 -7.80 3.10 0.51
N PHE A 12 -6.90 2.17 0.83
CA PHE A 12 -7.13 0.74 0.72
C PHE A 12 -6.92 0.10 2.09
N GLU A 13 -7.93 -0.63 2.57
CA GLU A 13 -7.89 -1.28 3.86
C GLU A 13 -8.48 -2.70 3.72
N PRO A 14 -7.67 -3.76 3.66
CA PRO A 14 -8.18 -5.12 3.55
C PRO A 14 -8.88 -5.60 4.82
N ASN A 15 -8.57 -5.03 5.99
CA ASN A 15 -9.21 -5.41 7.24
C ASN A 15 -10.67 -4.96 7.27
N LYS A 16 -11.61 -5.89 7.12
CA LYS A 16 -13.05 -5.58 7.06
C LYS A 16 -13.59 -4.84 8.29
N TYR A 17 -13.01 -5.04 9.47
CA TYR A 17 -13.43 -4.35 10.69
C TYR A 17 -12.95 -2.91 10.70
N LEU A 18 -11.67 -2.69 10.36
CA LEU A 18 -11.11 -1.34 10.26
C LEU A 18 -11.72 -0.57 9.10
N TYR A 19 -11.93 -1.21 7.95
CA TYR A 19 -12.67 -0.63 6.83
C TYR A 19 -14.07 -0.17 7.25
N ALA A 20 -14.84 -1.01 7.95
CA ALA A 20 -16.18 -0.66 8.40
C ALA A 20 -16.17 0.54 9.36
N PHE A 21 -15.19 0.57 10.28
CA PHE A 21 -14.98 1.69 11.20
C PHE A 21 -14.61 2.98 10.46
N LEU A 22 -13.63 2.94 9.55
CA LEU A 22 -13.18 4.11 8.78
C LEU A 22 -14.31 4.65 7.89
N ARG A 23 -15.09 3.78 7.26
CA ARG A 23 -16.25 4.17 6.46
C ARG A 23 -17.29 4.93 7.28
N ASP A 24 -17.54 4.50 8.51
CA ASP A 24 -18.49 5.19 9.41
C ASP A 24 -17.92 6.51 9.92
N LEU A 25 -16.66 6.50 10.37
CA LEU A 25 -15.95 7.68 10.89
C LEU A 25 -15.90 8.84 9.87
N TYR A 26 -15.72 8.52 8.59
CA TYR A 26 -15.64 9.50 7.50
C TYR A 26 -16.90 9.56 6.63
N LYS A 27 -18.04 9.09 7.15
CA LYS A 27 -19.31 9.10 6.42
C LYS A 27 -19.67 10.51 5.95
N GLY A 28 -19.96 10.65 4.66
CA GLY A 28 -20.30 11.93 4.02
C GLY A 28 -19.10 12.75 3.55
N ASN A 29 -17.86 12.30 3.79
CA ASN A 29 -16.69 12.94 3.22
C ASN A 29 -16.39 12.37 1.82
N GLU A 30 -16.87 13.04 0.78
CA GLU A 30 -16.67 12.65 -0.62
C GLU A 30 -15.20 12.69 -1.08
N LYS A 31 -14.32 13.33 -0.31
CA LYS A 31 -12.88 13.37 -0.60
C LYS A 31 -12.13 12.13 -0.15
N LEU A 32 -12.74 11.25 0.65
CA LEU A 32 -12.18 9.95 1.00
C LEU A 32 -12.84 8.85 0.16
N ILE A 33 -12.11 8.28 -0.79
CA ILE A 33 -12.50 7.08 -1.53
C ILE A 33 -11.83 5.89 -0.87
N LEU A 34 -12.58 5.19 -0.02
CA LEU A 34 -12.11 4.03 0.74
C LEU A 34 -12.54 2.72 0.06
N SER A 35 -11.58 1.82 -0.19
CA SER A 35 -11.84 0.48 -0.73
C SER A 35 -11.42 -0.62 0.25
N ASN A 36 -12.23 -1.69 0.35
CA ASN A 36 -11.93 -2.87 1.17
C ASN A 36 -11.16 -3.92 0.35
N GLN A 37 -9.91 -3.60 0.00
CA GLN A 37 -9.05 -4.43 -0.84
C GLN A 37 -7.62 -4.39 -0.31
N ALA A 38 -6.88 -5.49 -0.51
CA ALA A 38 -5.43 -5.51 -0.32
C ALA A 38 -4.73 -4.92 -1.54
N VAL A 39 -3.63 -4.21 -1.32
CA VAL A 39 -2.79 -3.68 -2.40
C VAL A 39 -1.78 -4.76 -2.82
N SER A 40 -1.63 -4.99 -4.13
CA SER A 40 -0.70 -5.97 -4.70
C SER A 40 -0.18 -5.49 -6.07
N ASN A 41 0.62 -6.32 -6.74
CA ASN A 41 1.07 -6.12 -8.12
C ASN A 41 0.19 -6.87 -9.15
N LYS A 42 -0.96 -7.38 -8.73
CA LYS A 42 -1.92 -8.08 -9.57
C LYS A 42 -3.30 -8.07 -8.94
N ASN A 43 -4.33 -8.12 -9.78
CA ASN A 43 -5.68 -8.40 -9.33
C ASN A 43 -5.83 -9.88 -8.96
N GLY A 44 -6.72 -10.17 -8.02
CA GLY A 44 -7.05 -11.54 -7.65
C GLY A 44 -7.55 -11.62 -6.22
N LYS A 45 -7.35 -12.78 -5.59
CA LYS A 45 -7.74 -12.99 -4.21
C LYS A 45 -6.58 -13.53 -3.40
N THR A 46 -6.55 -13.18 -2.13
CA THR A 46 -5.60 -13.75 -1.18
C THR A 46 -6.26 -13.99 0.17
N THR A 47 -5.57 -14.74 1.03
CA THR A 47 -5.99 -14.92 2.41
C THR A 47 -5.42 -13.78 3.25
N PHE A 48 -6.30 -13.02 3.90
CA PHE A 48 -5.93 -12.06 4.93
C PHE A 48 -5.97 -12.74 6.29
N TYR A 49 -4.91 -12.57 7.07
CA TYR A 49 -4.77 -13.13 8.41
C TYR A 49 -4.88 -12.01 9.45
N ASN A 50 -5.81 -12.14 10.38
CA ASN A 50 -5.92 -11.23 11.52
C ASN A 50 -4.81 -11.49 12.54
N GLY A 51 -4.47 -10.46 13.32
CA GLY A 51 -3.69 -10.63 14.54
C GLY A 51 -4.40 -11.51 15.58
N VAL A 52 -3.63 -12.17 16.44
CA VAL A 52 -4.14 -13.15 17.43
C VAL A 52 -5.06 -12.51 18.47
N ASN A 53 -4.71 -11.31 18.94
CA ASN A 53 -5.33 -10.71 20.12
C ASN A 53 -6.42 -9.67 19.81
N ASN A 54 -6.44 -9.10 18.60
CA ASN A 54 -7.46 -8.14 18.23
C ASN A 54 -7.66 -8.12 16.71
N ALA A 55 -8.91 -8.23 16.27
CA ALA A 55 -9.25 -8.18 14.85
C ALA A 55 -9.02 -6.79 14.22
N ALA A 56 -8.79 -5.77 15.04
CA ALA A 56 -8.38 -4.42 14.63
C ALA A 56 -6.90 -4.10 14.97
N SER A 57 -6.06 -5.12 15.22
CA SER A 57 -4.67 -4.99 15.69
C SER A 57 -3.66 -4.62 14.59
N GLU A 58 -2.55 -4.03 15.04
CA GLU A 58 -1.23 -4.13 14.43
C GLU A 58 -0.86 -5.61 14.16
N GLY A 59 -0.31 -5.89 12.97
CA GLY A 59 0.18 -7.21 12.58
C GLY A 59 -0.76 -8.08 11.74
N ALA A 60 -1.90 -7.54 11.29
CA ALA A 60 -2.71 -8.21 10.27
C ALA A 60 -1.99 -8.13 8.91
N SER A 61 -1.97 -9.24 8.16
CA SER A 61 -1.11 -9.38 6.99
C SER A 61 -1.71 -10.34 5.96
N ILE A 62 -1.35 -10.15 4.68
CA ILE A 62 -1.68 -11.10 3.60
C ILE A 62 -0.63 -12.20 3.41
N THR A 63 0.53 -12.09 4.07
CA THR A 63 1.63 -13.06 3.96
C THR A 63 1.82 -13.89 5.22
N ARG A 64 1.29 -13.46 6.38
CA ARG A 64 1.62 -14.07 7.67
C ARG A 64 0.42 -14.45 8.53
N ASN A 65 0.33 -15.74 8.85
CA ASN A 65 -0.60 -16.25 9.84
C ASN A 65 0.03 -16.25 11.24
N TRP A 66 -0.44 -15.37 12.13
CA TRP A 66 -0.01 -15.35 13.53
C TRP A 66 -0.79 -16.32 14.42
N GLY A 67 -1.72 -17.10 13.86
CA GLY A 67 -2.66 -17.97 14.60
C GLY A 67 -4.03 -17.33 14.84
N GLY A 68 -4.29 -16.15 14.26
CA GLY A 68 -5.60 -15.51 14.26
C GLY A 68 -6.54 -16.09 13.21
N SER A 69 -7.78 -15.58 13.19
CA SER A 69 -8.74 -15.93 12.13
C SER A 69 -8.28 -15.39 10.78
N SER A 70 -8.67 -16.06 9.70
CA SER A 70 -8.40 -15.61 8.33
C SER A 70 -9.65 -15.56 7.49
N TYR A 71 -9.61 -14.75 6.43
CA TYR A 71 -10.67 -14.68 5.43
C TYR A 71 -10.10 -14.24 4.08
N GLU A 72 -10.83 -14.54 3.01
CA GLU A 72 -10.45 -14.12 1.66
C GLU A 72 -10.71 -12.63 1.48
N VAL A 73 -9.76 -11.93 0.84
CA VAL A 73 -9.89 -10.53 0.42
C VAL A 73 -9.50 -10.39 -1.04
N GLU A 74 -10.13 -9.44 -1.72
CA GLU A 74 -9.76 -9.06 -3.08
C GLU A 74 -8.44 -8.27 -3.05
N MET A 75 -7.58 -8.53 -4.02
CA MET A 75 -6.35 -7.81 -4.28
C MET A 75 -6.56 -6.88 -5.47
N LEU A 76 -6.00 -5.68 -5.35
CA LEU A 76 -5.93 -4.68 -6.40
C LEU A 76 -4.51 -4.60 -6.95
N ASP A 77 -4.37 -4.63 -8.28
CA ASP A 77 -3.13 -4.20 -8.93
C ASP A 77 -2.95 -2.68 -8.73
N PHE A 78 -2.00 -2.32 -7.89
CA PHE A 78 -1.72 -0.93 -7.56
C PHE A 78 -1.33 -0.10 -8.78
N CYS A 79 -0.55 -0.68 -9.70
CA CYS A 79 -0.04 0.04 -10.86
C CYS A 79 -1.12 0.27 -11.90
N GLU A 80 -2.03 -0.69 -12.10
CA GLU A 80 -3.23 -0.47 -12.94
C GLU A 80 -4.10 0.64 -12.36
N PHE A 81 -4.42 0.56 -11.07
CA PHE A 81 -5.16 1.62 -10.38
C PHE A 81 -4.47 2.99 -10.51
N LEU A 82 -3.16 3.04 -10.29
CA LEU A 82 -2.41 4.28 -10.31
C LEU A 82 -2.44 4.95 -11.68
N LYS A 83 -2.39 4.18 -12.78
CA LYS A 83 -2.55 4.71 -14.15
C LYS A 83 -3.89 5.41 -14.33
N ASP A 84 -4.98 4.82 -13.84
CA ASP A 84 -6.31 5.43 -13.92
C ASP A 84 -6.38 6.74 -13.10
N ILE A 85 -5.76 6.76 -11.93
CA ILE A 85 -5.67 7.97 -11.09
C ILE A 85 -4.83 9.05 -11.76
N ILE A 86 -3.69 8.69 -12.38
CA ILE A 86 -2.86 9.63 -13.13
C ILE A 86 -3.61 10.18 -14.34
N GLN A 87 -4.36 9.35 -15.07
CA GLN A 87 -5.19 9.84 -16.18
C GLN A 87 -6.28 10.81 -15.69
N LYS A 88 -6.87 10.54 -14.52
CA LYS A 88 -7.95 11.36 -13.96
C LYS A 88 -7.48 12.68 -13.36
N HIS A 89 -6.33 12.70 -12.68
CA HIS A 89 -5.88 13.83 -11.85
C HIS A 89 -4.53 14.44 -12.27
N HIS A 90 -3.84 13.84 -13.26
CA HIS A 90 -2.53 14.22 -13.82
C HIS A 90 -1.32 14.10 -12.88
N LYS A 91 -1.44 14.50 -11.60
CA LYS A 91 -0.35 14.47 -10.62
C LYS A 91 -0.84 13.97 -9.27
N ILE A 92 0.02 13.23 -8.57
CA ILE A 92 -0.23 12.72 -7.22
C ILE A 92 0.79 13.34 -6.28
N SER A 93 0.33 14.04 -5.24
CA SER A 93 1.24 14.69 -4.29
C SER A 93 1.92 13.72 -3.34
N LEU A 94 1.23 12.68 -2.91
CA LEU A 94 1.75 11.75 -1.92
C LEU A 94 1.17 10.35 -2.13
N ILE A 95 2.05 9.35 -2.08
CA ILE A 95 1.71 7.96 -1.86
C ILE A 95 2.34 7.53 -0.54
N LYS A 96 1.53 6.92 0.32
CA LYS A 96 1.96 6.23 1.54
C LYS A 96 1.83 4.73 1.30
N ILE A 97 2.90 3.97 1.47
CA ILE A 97 2.92 2.51 1.38
C ILE A 97 3.33 1.95 2.73
N ASP A 98 2.41 1.22 3.33
CA ASP A 98 2.52 0.56 4.62
C ASP A 98 1.54 -0.61 4.53
N ILE A 99 1.99 -1.68 3.85
CA ILE A 99 1.14 -2.76 3.33
C ILE A 99 1.79 -4.12 3.58
N GLU A 100 1.98 -4.42 4.86
CA GLU A 100 2.51 -5.64 5.48
C GLU A 100 2.53 -6.91 4.61
N GLY A 101 3.45 -6.99 3.64
CA GLY A 101 3.69 -8.17 2.81
C GLY A 101 3.70 -8.02 1.28
N ALA A 102 3.48 -6.84 0.71
CA ALA A 102 3.50 -6.62 -0.75
C ALA A 102 4.41 -5.48 -1.24
N GLU A 103 5.16 -4.84 -0.34
CA GLU A 103 5.93 -3.62 -0.63
C GLU A 103 6.91 -3.77 -1.78
N PHE A 104 7.73 -4.83 -1.77
CA PHE A 104 8.74 -5.04 -2.80
C PHE A 104 8.13 -5.30 -4.17
N ASP A 105 7.08 -6.11 -4.25
CA ASP A 105 6.43 -6.44 -5.52
C ASP A 105 5.72 -5.22 -6.13
N VAL A 106 5.10 -4.40 -5.28
CA VAL A 106 4.45 -3.14 -5.67
C VAL A 106 5.50 -2.12 -6.12
N LEU A 107 6.58 -1.93 -5.37
CA LEU A 107 7.64 -0.97 -5.72
C LEU A 107 8.40 -1.37 -6.97
N ASP A 108 8.68 -2.66 -7.16
CA ASP A 108 9.31 -3.15 -8.37
C ASP A 108 8.46 -2.84 -9.59
N SER A 109 7.17 -3.15 -9.52
CA SER A 109 6.21 -2.86 -10.61
C SER A 109 6.09 -1.35 -10.87
N LEU A 110 6.07 -0.53 -9.82
CA LEU A 110 5.99 0.92 -9.91
C LEU A 110 7.20 1.52 -10.62
N ILE A 111 8.41 1.03 -10.28
CA ILE A 111 9.67 1.48 -10.86
C ILE A 111 9.79 1.04 -12.32
N GLU A 112 9.50 -0.24 -12.62
CA GLU A 112 9.57 -0.78 -13.98
C GLU A 112 8.65 -0.06 -14.96
N GLN A 113 7.48 0.35 -14.48
CA GLN A 113 6.48 1.07 -15.27
C GLN A 113 6.66 2.59 -15.24
N LYS A 114 7.67 3.10 -14.54
CA LYS A 114 7.99 4.53 -14.38
C LYS A 114 6.85 5.39 -13.85
N LEU A 115 5.90 4.80 -13.12
CA LEU A 115 4.75 5.53 -12.59
C LEU A 115 5.14 6.51 -11.49
N TYR A 116 6.31 6.32 -10.86
CA TYR A 116 6.87 7.26 -9.91
C TYR A 116 7.09 8.66 -10.50
N GLU A 117 7.22 8.83 -11.81
CA GLU A 117 7.43 10.14 -12.45
C GLU A 117 6.23 11.10 -12.29
N ASN A 118 5.02 10.56 -12.07
CA ASN A 118 3.80 11.33 -11.85
C ASN A 118 3.49 11.60 -10.36
N VAL A 119 4.37 11.19 -9.46
CA VAL A 119 4.18 11.27 -8.02
C VAL A 119 5.22 12.20 -7.41
N GLU A 120 4.80 13.10 -6.52
CA GLU A 120 5.74 14.04 -5.90
C GLU A 120 6.53 13.41 -4.75
N TYR A 121 5.86 12.63 -3.89
CA TYR A 121 6.47 11.91 -2.78
C TYR A 121 5.89 10.50 -2.63
N ILE A 122 6.77 9.51 -2.46
CA ILE A 122 6.41 8.12 -2.15
C ILE A 122 7.12 7.73 -0.85
N MET A 123 6.35 7.57 0.22
CA MET A 123 6.84 7.18 1.55
C MET A 123 6.50 5.71 1.78
N VAL A 124 7.51 4.91 2.13
CA VAL A 124 7.37 3.47 2.25
C VAL A 124 7.90 3.01 3.61
N GLU A 125 7.10 2.28 4.36
CA GLU A 125 7.59 1.37 5.39
C GLU A 125 7.77 -0.01 4.74
N THR A 126 9.01 -0.48 4.54
CA THR A 126 9.30 -1.66 3.72
C THR A 126 9.01 -3.01 4.37
N HIS A 127 8.84 -3.04 5.70
CA HIS A 127 8.58 -4.28 6.44
C HIS A 127 9.56 -5.42 6.11
N GLU A 128 10.81 -5.11 5.75
CA GLU A 128 11.73 -6.06 5.13
C GLU A 128 11.99 -7.28 6.01
N ARG A 129 11.95 -7.10 7.34
CA ARG A 129 12.07 -8.14 8.37
C ARG A 129 11.08 -9.30 8.20
N PHE A 130 10.01 -9.13 7.43
CA PHE A 130 9.00 -10.16 7.18
C PHE A 130 9.22 -10.94 5.88
N PHE A 131 10.21 -10.57 5.07
CA PHE A 131 10.53 -11.26 3.83
C PHE A 131 11.75 -12.17 3.99
N GLU A 132 11.84 -13.19 3.14
CA GLU A 132 13.06 -13.97 2.97
C GLU A 132 14.17 -13.09 2.36
N ASN A 133 15.40 -13.28 2.84
CA ASN A 133 16.59 -12.52 2.43
C ASN A 133 16.38 -10.98 2.47
N PRO A 134 16.03 -10.41 3.64
CA PRO A 134 15.62 -9.01 3.77
C PRO A 134 16.68 -8.02 3.27
N LYS A 135 17.96 -8.30 3.57
CA LYS A 135 19.09 -7.49 3.13
C LYS A 135 19.18 -7.41 1.61
N GLU A 136 19.08 -8.56 0.95
CA GLU A 136 19.15 -8.66 -0.51
C GLU A 136 18.00 -7.91 -1.17
N LYS A 137 16.76 -8.06 -0.67
CA LYS A 137 15.60 -7.32 -1.18
C LYS A 137 15.77 -5.81 -1.08
N ILE A 138 16.22 -5.31 0.08
CA ILE A 138 16.49 -3.88 0.28
C ILE A 138 17.63 -3.39 -0.61
N GLU A 139 18.73 -4.14 -0.72
CA GLU A 139 19.86 -3.79 -1.59
C GLU A 139 19.44 -3.72 -3.05
N ASN A 140 18.66 -4.71 -3.53
CA ASN A 140 18.14 -4.74 -4.89
C ASN A 140 17.23 -3.53 -5.17
N LEU A 141 16.33 -3.19 -4.24
CA LEU A 141 15.47 -2.02 -4.37
C LEU A 141 16.28 -0.72 -4.40
N LYS A 142 17.24 -0.55 -3.48
CA LYS A 142 18.14 0.62 -3.44
C LYS A 142 18.95 0.75 -4.73
N ASN A 143 19.46 -0.37 -5.26
CA ASN A 143 20.16 -0.39 -6.54
C ASN A 143 19.26 0.01 -7.71
N LYS A 144 18.00 -0.44 -7.74
CA LYS A 144 17.02 -0.02 -8.76
C LYS A 144 16.73 1.47 -8.68
N ILE A 145 16.52 2.02 -7.48
CA ILE A 145 16.29 3.46 -7.24
C ILE A 145 17.50 4.27 -7.73
N ALA A 146 18.71 3.89 -7.33
CA ALA A 146 19.94 4.57 -7.72
C ALA A 146 20.19 4.51 -9.23
N LYS A 147 20.02 3.33 -9.85
CA LYS A 147 20.22 3.11 -11.30
C LYS A 147 19.29 3.98 -12.15
N ASN A 148 18.06 4.21 -11.68
CA ASN A 148 17.08 5.03 -12.39
C ASN A 148 17.11 6.52 -11.95
N ASN A 149 18.05 6.91 -11.07
CA ASN A 149 18.16 8.26 -10.52
C ASN A 149 16.84 8.77 -9.90
N ILE A 150 16.14 7.90 -9.18
CA ILE A 150 14.84 8.22 -8.58
C ILE A 150 15.06 9.00 -7.28
N GLN A 151 14.40 10.15 -7.14
CA GLN A 151 14.61 11.10 -6.03
C GLN A 151 13.38 11.26 -5.12
N ASN A 152 12.28 10.60 -5.44
CA ASN A 152 10.98 10.78 -4.78
C ASN A 152 10.47 9.53 -4.04
N ILE A 153 11.28 8.47 -3.91
CA ILE A 153 10.98 7.28 -3.11
C ILE A 153 11.82 7.31 -1.84
N PHE A 154 11.15 7.32 -0.69
CA PHE A 154 11.74 7.38 0.63
C PHE A 154 11.43 6.09 1.39
N LEU A 155 12.48 5.33 1.73
CA LEU A 155 12.36 4.01 2.36
C LEU A 155 12.55 4.04 3.89
N ASP A 156 13.00 5.17 4.44
CA ASP A 156 13.41 5.29 5.85
C ASP A 156 12.27 5.86 6.73
N TRP A 157 11.01 5.60 6.38
CA TRP A 157 9.90 6.10 7.17
C TRP A 157 9.54 5.11 8.28
N ILE A 158 10.06 5.39 9.47
CA ILE A 158 9.80 4.72 10.75
C ILE A 158 9.58 5.81 11.81
#